data_AF-A0A1C0BXM3-F1
#
_entry.id   AF-A0A1C0BXM3-F1
#
_cell.length_a   1.000
_cell.length_b   1.000
_cell.length_c   1.000
_cell.angle_alpha   90.00
_cell.angle_beta   90.00
_cell.angle_gamma   90.00
#
_symmetry.space_group_name_H-M   'P 1'
#
loop_
_entity.id
_entity.type
_entity.pdbx_description
1 polymer ?
#
loop_
_entity_poly.entity_id
_entity_poly.type
_entity_poly.pdbx_seq_one_letter_code
_entity_poly.pdbx_strand_id
1 'polypeptide(L)'
;MNARTERQITEMKNQTIGVEVEMNSIKRSKAAKIAADFFGTGRYENTASRNGYYTWSAWDSEGREWKFQRDVSISGPDDEKCEMVTPILTYGDIETLQELCRQLRHAGAKSDASRGCGVHIHIGANGHTPQTLRNLANIMASHESLIAEALKLDRYRMDRYCRTVDPNFLQAVNRKKPKTMSQLADIWYTSQGASYGRTQHYNDSRYHMLNYHATFTKGTIEFRLFQFDEPTAERKGGIHAGQLKSYIQLCLALSQMAKDVRTASPKPQQNENPKYAMRTWLLRLGFIGEEFATARDFLTRNLSGDTAFRHGRAAA
;
A
#
# COMPACT_ATOMS: atom_id res chain seq x y z
N MET A 1 22.19 -11.09 -12.38
CA MET A 1 20.71 -11.03 -12.53
C MET A 1 20.38 -11.55 -13.93
N ASN A 2 19.18 -12.06 -14.21
CA ASN A 2 18.84 -12.47 -15.58
C ASN A 2 18.00 -11.38 -16.27
N ALA A 3 17.99 -11.38 -17.61
CA ALA A 3 17.33 -10.35 -18.43
C ALA A 3 15.82 -10.22 -18.14
N ARG A 4 15.16 -11.32 -17.75
CA ARG A 4 13.74 -11.30 -17.38
C ARG A 4 13.52 -10.50 -16.09
N THR A 5 14.33 -10.74 -15.07
CA THR A 5 14.23 -10.02 -13.80
C THR A 5 14.62 -8.54 -13.96
N GLU A 6 15.62 -8.22 -14.78
CA GLU A 6 15.98 -6.83 -15.09
C GLU A 6 14.84 -6.09 -15.78
N ARG A 7 14.18 -6.72 -16.76
CA ARG A 7 12.99 -6.16 -17.40
C ARG A 7 11.86 -5.97 -16.40
N GLN A 8 11.57 -6.96 -15.55
CA GLN A 8 10.53 -6.85 -14.52
C GLN A 8 10.79 -5.66 -13.59
N ILE A 9 12.02 -5.49 -13.12
CA ILE A 9 12.42 -4.36 -12.25
C ILE A 9 12.28 -3.03 -13.00
N THR A 10 12.64 -2.98 -14.27
CA THR A 10 12.50 -1.77 -15.09
C THR A 10 11.02 -1.40 -15.26
N GLU A 11 10.18 -2.35 -15.68
CA GLU A 11 8.75 -2.11 -15.93
C GLU A 11 8.00 -1.76 -14.64
N MET A 12 8.35 -2.37 -13.51
CA MET A 12 7.67 -2.02 -12.25
C MET A 12 7.91 -0.56 -11.85
N LYS A 13 9.08 0.02 -12.18
CA LYS A 13 9.44 1.42 -11.86
C LYS A 13 8.77 2.44 -12.79
N ASN A 14 8.25 2.02 -13.93
CA ASN A 14 7.54 2.89 -14.88
C ASN A 14 6.08 3.18 -14.48
N GLN A 15 5.59 2.54 -13.41
CA GLN A 15 4.21 2.69 -12.96
C GLN A 15 4.04 3.95 -12.12
N THR A 16 2.86 4.55 -12.18
CA THR A 16 2.50 5.69 -11.34
C THR A 16 2.10 5.25 -9.93
N ILE A 17 2.39 6.11 -8.96
CA ILE A 17 2.23 5.86 -7.53
C ILE A 17 1.36 6.98 -6.92
N GLY A 18 0.43 6.62 -6.07
CA GLY A 18 -0.21 7.52 -5.12
C GLY A 18 -0.05 6.96 -3.72
N VAL A 19 0.13 7.82 -2.71
CA VAL A 19 0.30 7.38 -1.33
C VAL A 19 -0.61 8.21 -0.42
N GLU A 20 -1.29 7.52 0.47
CA GLU A 20 -2.04 8.11 1.57
C GLU A 20 -1.33 7.68 2.88
N VAL A 21 -0.91 8.64 3.71
CA VAL A 21 -0.28 8.39 5.02
C VAL A 21 -1.11 9.05 6.10
N GLU A 22 -1.78 8.22 6.90
CA GLU A 22 -2.55 8.68 8.05
C GLU A 22 -1.62 8.96 9.23
N MET A 23 -1.84 10.06 9.95
CA MET A 23 -1.04 10.49 11.10
C MET A 23 -1.85 11.35 12.08
N ASN A 24 -1.32 11.49 13.29
CA ASN A 24 -1.84 12.35 14.36
C ASN A 24 -0.69 13.15 15.02
N SER A 25 -0.97 13.91 16.07
CA SER A 25 0.00 14.76 16.78
C SER A 25 0.58 15.89 15.92
N ILE A 26 -0.13 16.25 14.85
CA ILE A 26 0.20 17.36 13.97
C ILE A 26 -1.07 17.94 13.36
N LYS A 27 -1.24 19.27 13.44
CA LYS A 27 -2.36 19.93 12.77
C LYS A 27 -2.19 19.88 11.25
N ARG A 28 -3.27 19.68 10.51
CA ARG A 28 -3.26 19.68 9.02
C ARG A 28 -2.59 20.91 8.42
N SER A 29 -2.87 22.10 8.95
CA SER A 29 -2.24 23.35 8.52
C SER A 29 -0.73 23.39 8.77
N LYS A 30 -0.27 22.86 9.92
CA LYS A 30 1.15 22.76 10.25
C LYS A 30 1.86 21.76 9.33
N ALA A 31 1.24 20.62 9.03
CA ALA A 31 1.77 19.63 8.10
C ALA A 31 1.93 20.22 6.68
N ALA A 32 0.91 20.93 6.19
CA ALA A 32 0.98 21.64 4.91
C ALA A 32 2.08 22.70 4.88
N LYS A 33 2.22 23.50 5.95
CA LYS A 33 3.32 24.47 6.04
C LYS A 33 4.69 23.79 5.97
N ILE A 34 4.90 22.70 6.71
CA ILE A 34 6.18 21.96 6.69
C ILE A 34 6.49 21.44 5.29
N ALA A 35 5.48 20.93 4.58
CA ALA A 35 5.65 20.49 3.20
C ALA A 35 6.06 21.65 2.28
N ALA A 36 5.39 22.80 2.38
CA ALA A 36 5.71 23.98 1.59
C ALA A 36 7.11 24.55 1.88
N ASP A 37 7.52 24.54 3.15
CA ASP A 37 8.87 24.93 3.58
C ASP A 37 9.91 23.95 2.99
N PHE A 38 9.65 22.64 3.07
CA PHE A 38 10.52 21.59 2.53
C PHE A 38 10.68 21.70 1.00
N PHE A 39 9.59 21.98 0.27
CA PHE A 39 9.65 22.18 -1.17
C PHE A 39 10.29 23.51 -1.58
N GLY A 40 10.58 24.41 -0.62
CA GLY A 40 11.11 25.74 -0.89
C GLY A 40 10.11 26.69 -1.57
N THR A 41 8.83 26.33 -1.62
CA THR A 41 7.80 27.12 -2.30
C THR A 41 7.11 28.12 -1.36
N GLY A 42 7.08 27.83 -0.06
CA GLY A 42 6.32 28.60 0.92
C GLY A 42 4.81 28.62 0.65
N ARG A 43 4.32 27.88 -0.36
CA ARG A 43 2.95 27.90 -0.81
C ARG A 43 2.14 26.82 -0.10
N TYR A 44 1.33 27.23 0.87
CA TYR A 44 0.33 26.40 1.53
C TYR A 44 -0.93 27.21 1.85
N GLU A 45 -2.10 26.59 1.75
CA GLU A 45 -3.38 27.26 2.05
C GLU A 45 -4.47 26.27 2.44
N ASN A 46 -5.57 26.79 2.99
CA ASN A 46 -6.78 26.02 3.24
C ASN A 46 -7.55 25.83 1.94
N THR A 47 -7.71 24.58 1.50
CA THR A 47 -8.38 24.22 0.23
C THR A 47 -9.67 23.44 0.46
N ALA A 48 -10.21 23.45 1.69
CA ALA A 48 -11.37 22.66 2.07
C ALA A 48 -12.63 22.96 1.22
N SER A 49 -12.78 24.18 0.69
CA SER A 49 -13.89 24.54 -0.21
C SER A 49 -13.86 23.76 -1.53
N ARG A 50 -12.67 23.36 -2.00
CA ARG A 50 -12.46 22.61 -3.25
C ARG A 50 -12.28 21.11 -3.01
N ASN A 51 -11.51 20.75 -1.99
CA ASN A 51 -11.12 19.36 -1.71
C ASN A 51 -12.02 18.67 -0.66
N GLY A 52 -12.84 19.43 0.08
CA GLY A 52 -13.57 18.90 1.23
C GLY A 52 -12.65 18.58 2.42
N TYR A 53 -13.13 17.75 3.35
CA TYR A 53 -12.35 17.13 4.43
C TYR A 53 -11.46 18.07 5.26
N TYR A 54 -11.84 19.34 5.42
CA TYR A 54 -11.02 20.34 6.13
C TYR A 54 -9.55 20.37 5.63
N THR A 55 -9.39 20.19 4.31
CA THR A 55 -8.09 20.00 3.67
C THR A 55 -7.25 21.27 3.69
N TRP A 56 -5.98 21.10 4.05
CA TRP A 56 -4.92 22.05 3.75
C TRP A 56 -4.03 21.49 2.65
N SER A 57 -3.55 22.33 1.74
CA SER A 57 -2.68 21.90 0.65
C SER A 57 -1.35 22.62 0.69
N ALA A 58 -0.33 21.96 0.17
CA ALA A 58 0.97 22.52 -0.18
C ALA A 58 1.32 22.15 -1.62
N TRP A 59 2.18 22.94 -2.26
CA TRP A 59 2.60 22.67 -3.64
C TRP A 59 4.11 22.50 -3.71
N ASP A 60 4.55 21.50 -4.46
CA ASP A 60 5.97 21.33 -4.75
C ASP A 60 6.45 22.28 -5.85
N SER A 61 7.75 22.21 -6.17
CA SER A 61 8.40 23.05 -7.18
C SER A 61 7.86 22.83 -8.60
N GLU A 62 7.17 21.73 -8.86
CA GLU A 62 6.49 21.43 -10.13
C GLU A 62 5.03 21.88 -10.13
N GLY A 63 4.56 22.47 -9.03
CA GLY A 63 3.17 22.90 -8.87
C GLY A 63 2.20 21.73 -8.64
N ARG A 64 2.69 20.54 -8.26
CA ARG A 64 1.83 19.40 -7.91
C ARG A 64 1.32 19.58 -6.48
N GLU A 65 0.04 19.31 -6.29
CA GLU A 65 -0.63 19.53 -5.01
C GLU A 65 -0.50 18.32 -4.07
N TRP A 66 0.03 18.58 -2.88
CA TRP A 66 0.08 17.66 -1.74
C TRP A 66 -1.01 18.07 -0.74
N LYS A 67 -1.87 17.12 -0.36
CA LYS A 67 -3.05 17.41 0.46
C LYS A 67 -2.87 16.85 1.87
N PHE A 68 -3.38 17.57 2.85
CA PHE A 68 -3.42 17.20 4.26
C PHE A 68 -4.86 17.33 4.75
N GLN A 69 -5.57 16.20 4.73
CA GLN A 69 -7.03 16.16 4.89
C GLN A 69 -7.44 15.44 6.18
N ARG A 70 -8.69 15.62 6.59
CA ARG A 70 -9.25 14.97 7.76
C ARG A 70 -9.63 13.53 7.42
N ASP A 71 -9.08 12.59 8.18
CA ASP A 71 -9.63 11.24 8.27
C ASP A 71 -10.23 11.00 9.66
N VAL A 72 -11.54 10.73 9.69
CA VAL A 72 -12.29 10.49 10.92
C VAL A 72 -11.90 9.20 11.63
N SER A 73 -11.29 8.24 10.91
CA SER A 73 -10.82 6.96 11.44
C SER A 73 -9.68 7.12 12.46
N ILE A 74 -8.92 8.21 12.37
CA ILE A 74 -7.77 8.49 13.21
C ILE A 74 -8.23 8.94 14.61
N SER A 75 -7.64 8.37 15.65
CA SER A 75 -7.89 8.72 17.05
C SER A 75 -7.11 9.98 17.47
N GLY A 76 -7.75 10.88 18.23
CA GLY A 76 -7.14 12.08 18.78
C GLY A 76 -7.93 13.37 18.49
N PRO A 77 -7.36 14.55 18.79
CA PRO A 77 -7.97 15.85 18.50
C PRO A 77 -8.34 16.00 17.03
N ASP A 78 -9.49 16.59 16.75
CA ASP A 78 -10.05 16.61 15.39
C ASP A 78 -9.18 17.37 14.38
N ASP A 79 -8.50 18.44 14.79
CA ASP A 79 -7.59 19.23 13.96
C ASP A 79 -6.27 18.50 13.67
N GLU A 80 -5.97 17.44 14.41
CA GLU A 80 -4.78 16.60 14.27
C GLU A 80 -5.04 15.28 13.55
N LYS A 81 -6.30 14.92 13.28
CA LYS A 81 -6.64 13.78 12.41
C LYS A 81 -6.21 14.08 10.98
N CYS A 82 -4.99 13.72 10.61
CA CYS A 82 -4.35 14.21 9.39
C CYS A 82 -3.98 13.04 8.47
N GLU A 83 -4.44 13.07 7.23
CA GLU A 83 -4.02 12.17 6.17
C GLU A 83 -3.28 12.98 5.11
N MET A 84 -2.01 12.64 4.87
CA MET A 84 -1.25 13.19 3.76
C MET A 84 -1.57 12.39 2.50
N VAL A 85 -2.03 13.05 1.43
CA VAL A 85 -2.30 12.46 0.12
C VAL A 85 -1.38 13.08 -0.90
N THR A 86 -0.58 12.25 -1.58
CA THR A 86 0.39 12.71 -2.58
C THR A 86 -0.30 13.10 -3.89
N PRO A 87 0.33 13.94 -4.72
CA PRO A 87 0.03 13.97 -6.15
C PRO A 87 0.37 12.62 -6.79
N ILE A 88 0.15 12.49 -8.10
CA ILE A 88 0.65 11.35 -8.86
C ILE A 88 2.17 11.41 -8.88
N LEU A 89 2.80 10.38 -8.33
CA LEU A 89 4.24 10.22 -8.22
C LEU A 89 4.76 9.19 -9.23
N THR A 90 6.05 9.28 -9.50
CA THR A 90 6.86 8.29 -10.19
C THR A 90 7.85 7.64 -9.22
N TYR A 91 8.58 6.62 -9.67
CA TYR A 91 9.57 5.96 -8.82
C TYR A 91 10.68 6.92 -8.33
N GLY A 92 11.03 7.94 -9.12
CA GLY A 92 12.02 8.95 -8.75
C GLY A 92 11.56 9.84 -7.59
N ASP A 93 10.25 10.05 -7.42
CA ASP A 93 9.70 10.88 -6.36
C ASP A 93 9.73 10.23 -4.96
N ILE A 94 10.07 8.93 -4.88
CA ILE A 94 10.08 8.19 -3.61
C ILE A 94 11.04 8.85 -2.61
N GLU A 95 12.18 9.37 -3.05
CA GLU A 95 13.15 10.03 -2.16
C GLU A 95 12.61 11.33 -1.57
N THR A 96 11.93 12.14 -2.39
CA THR A 96 11.22 13.36 -1.95
C THR A 96 10.13 13.03 -0.93
N LEU A 97 9.32 12.00 -1.20
CA LEU A 97 8.29 11.52 -0.27
C LEU A 97 8.92 11.03 1.04
N GLN A 98 10.01 10.27 0.96
CA GLN A 98 10.73 9.79 2.14
C GLN A 98 11.24 10.95 3.00
N GLU A 99 11.77 12.00 2.39
CA GLU A 99 12.26 13.16 3.12
C GLU A 99 11.12 13.96 3.76
N LEU A 100 10.03 14.22 3.05
CA LEU A 100 8.84 14.85 3.63
C LEU A 100 8.33 14.07 4.85
N CYS A 101 8.27 12.74 4.75
CA CYS A 101 7.92 11.88 5.89
C CYS A 101 8.86 12.04 7.09
N ARG A 102 10.18 12.22 6.87
CA ARG A 102 11.14 12.50 7.95
C ARG A 102 10.85 13.85 8.60
N GLN A 103 10.59 14.89 7.80
CA GLN A 103 10.27 16.23 8.29
C GLN A 103 9.00 16.24 9.15
N LEU A 104 7.93 15.60 8.68
CA LEU A 104 6.68 15.47 9.44
C LEU A 104 6.90 14.72 10.77
N ARG A 105 7.65 13.61 10.74
CA ARG A 105 7.99 12.85 11.95
C ARG A 105 8.80 13.70 12.93
N HIS A 106 9.81 14.46 12.46
CA HIS A 106 10.61 15.35 13.30
C HIS A 106 9.78 16.49 13.90
N ALA A 107 8.75 16.94 13.20
CA ALA A 107 7.80 17.95 13.68
C ALA A 107 6.76 17.42 14.69
N GLY A 108 6.82 16.12 15.02
CA GLY A 108 5.99 15.47 16.03
C GLY A 108 4.87 14.59 15.50
N ALA A 109 4.72 14.45 14.18
CA ALA A 109 3.69 13.59 13.60
C ALA A 109 3.91 12.11 13.98
N LYS A 110 2.84 11.44 14.39
CA LYS A 110 2.83 10.03 14.79
C LYS A 110 1.88 9.24 13.91
N SER A 111 2.27 8.05 13.51
CA SER A 111 1.43 7.14 12.73
C SER A 111 1.72 5.72 13.19
N ASP A 112 0.72 5.08 13.78
CA ASP A 112 0.77 3.74 14.34
C ASP A 112 -0.66 3.20 14.46
N ALA A 113 -0.80 1.87 14.52
CA ALA A 113 -2.12 1.23 14.51
C ALA A 113 -2.97 1.58 15.74
N SER A 114 -2.35 1.85 16.90
CA SER A 114 -3.06 2.26 18.12
C SER A 114 -3.84 3.57 17.95
N ARG A 115 -3.46 4.39 16.97
CA ARG A 115 -4.15 5.63 16.57
C ARG A 115 -5.16 5.44 15.45
N GLY A 116 -5.35 4.21 14.99
CA GLY A 116 -6.15 3.91 13.80
C GLY A 116 -5.42 4.18 12.48
N CYS A 117 -4.15 4.60 12.50
CA CYS A 117 -3.45 5.03 11.29
C CYS A 117 -3.05 3.86 10.37
N GLY A 118 -3.33 4.03 9.09
CA GLY A 118 -2.87 3.21 7.99
C GLY A 118 -1.98 3.94 6.98
N VAL A 119 -1.46 3.16 6.04
CA VAL A 119 -0.83 3.65 4.83
C VAL A 119 -1.49 2.95 3.64
N HIS A 120 -1.95 3.72 2.66
CA HIS A 120 -2.54 3.19 1.43
C HIS A 120 -1.63 3.51 0.25
N ILE A 121 -1.34 2.49 -0.55
CA ILE A 121 -0.54 2.64 -1.77
C ILE A 121 -1.44 2.41 -2.97
N HIS A 122 -1.52 3.40 -3.83
CA HIS A 122 -2.22 3.36 -5.10
C HIS A 122 -1.22 3.15 -6.23
N ILE A 123 -1.46 2.14 -7.08
CA ILE A 123 -0.69 1.93 -8.31
C ILE A 123 -1.61 2.21 -9.50
N GLY A 124 -1.16 2.98 -10.49
CA GLY A 124 -1.94 3.24 -11.70
C GLY A 124 -2.42 1.96 -12.36
N ALA A 125 -3.72 1.88 -12.71
CA ALA A 125 -4.28 0.67 -13.31
C ALA A 125 -4.02 0.55 -14.82
N ASN A 126 -3.34 1.54 -15.43
CA ASN A 126 -3.02 1.53 -16.85
C ASN A 126 -2.17 0.31 -17.22
N GLY A 127 -2.56 -0.36 -18.32
CA GLY A 127 -1.94 -1.61 -18.76
C GLY A 127 -2.48 -2.87 -18.08
N HIS A 128 -3.35 -2.75 -17.06
CA HIS A 128 -4.05 -3.91 -16.51
C HIS A 128 -5.28 -4.28 -17.35
N THR A 129 -5.45 -5.59 -17.55
CA THR A 129 -6.66 -6.21 -18.07
C THR A 129 -7.42 -6.94 -16.97
N PRO A 130 -8.69 -7.34 -17.18
CA PRO A 130 -9.44 -8.16 -16.24
C PRO A 130 -8.70 -9.46 -15.85
N GLN A 131 -7.96 -10.05 -16.78
CA GLN A 131 -7.14 -11.22 -16.51
C GLN A 131 -6.00 -10.91 -15.53
N THR A 132 -5.28 -9.81 -15.75
CA THR A 132 -4.16 -9.43 -14.86
C THR A 132 -4.66 -9.02 -13.47
N LEU A 133 -5.82 -8.35 -13.36
CA LEU A 133 -6.42 -8.05 -12.06
C LEU A 133 -6.93 -9.30 -11.34
N ARG A 134 -7.46 -10.29 -12.09
CA ARG A 134 -7.74 -11.61 -11.51
C ARG A 134 -6.45 -12.29 -11.02
N ASN A 135 -5.36 -12.19 -11.78
CA ASN A 135 -4.07 -12.74 -11.35
C ASN A 135 -3.58 -12.06 -10.07
N LEU A 136 -3.68 -10.73 -9.98
CA LEU A 136 -3.30 -9.98 -8.78
C LEU A 136 -4.14 -10.39 -7.57
N ALA A 137 -5.46 -10.57 -7.73
CA ALA A 137 -6.33 -11.06 -6.66
C ALA A 137 -5.90 -12.45 -6.16
N ASN A 138 -5.53 -13.35 -7.09
CA ASN A 138 -5.01 -14.67 -6.73
C ASN A 138 -3.64 -14.59 -6.05
N ILE A 139 -2.72 -13.74 -6.51
CA ILE A 139 -1.40 -13.54 -5.89
C ILE A 139 -1.56 -13.00 -4.47
N MET A 140 -2.45 -12.03 -4.27
CA MET A 140 -2.75 -11.48 -2.95
C MET A 140 -3.33 -12.56 -2.04
N ALA A 141 -4.38 -13.27 -2.47
CA ALA A 141 -4.99 -14.34 -1.69
C ALA A 141 -4.00 -15.46 -1.29
N SER A 142 -3.02 -15.78 -2.14
CA SER A 142 -2.04 -16.82 -1.82
C SER A 142 -0.92 -16.38 -0.86
N HIS A 143 -0.77 -15.08 -0.59
CA HIS A 143 0.33 -14.53 0.23
C HIS A 143 -0.13 -13.58 1.35
N GLU A 144 -1.40 -13.20 1.42
CA GLU A 144 -1.91 -12.20 2.37
C GLU A 144 -1.64 -12.57 3.84
N SER A 145 -1.74 -13.84 4.21
CA SER A 145 -1.38 -14.29 5.57
C SER A 145 0.11 -14.08 5.87
N LEU A 146 0.98 -14.39 4.90
CA LEU A 146 2.43 -14.22 5.03
C LEU A 146 2.81 -12.73 5.08
N ILE A 147 2.14 -11.89 4.29
CA ILE A 147 2.30 -10.43 4.33
C ILE A 147 1.81 -9.88 5.67
N ALA A 148 0.67 -10.36 6.17
CA ALA A 148 0.11 -9.93 7.45
C ALA A 148 1.05 -10.24 8.62
N GLU A 149 1.64 -11.45 8.63
CA GLU A 149 2.64 -11.84 9.63
C GLU A 149 3.92 -11.01 9.50
N ALA A 150 4.44 -10.84 8.28
CA ALA A 150 5.66 -10.07 8.01
C ALA A 150 5.57 -8.62 8.49
N LEU A 151 4.41 -8.00 8.28
CA LEU A 151 4.15 -6.61 8.62
C LEU A 151 3.54 -6.42 10.02
N LYS A 152 3.29 -7.51 10.76
CA LYS A 152 2.60 -7.49 12.06
C LYS A 152 1.33 -6.63 12.02
N LEU A 153 0.50 -6.87 11.01
CA LEU A 153 -0.71 -6.08 10.83
C LEU A 153 -1.64 -6.21 12.05
N ASP A 154 -2.21 -5.08 12.44
CA ASP A 154 -3.14 -5.03 13.56
C ASP A 154 -4.42 -5.82 13.24
N ARG A 155 -4.84 -6.67 14.18
CA ARG A 155 -5.99 -7.57 13.99
C ARG A 155 -7.29 -6.79 13.82
N TYR A 156 -7.48 -5.73 14.60
CA TYR A 156 -8.70 -4.93 14.52
C TYR A 156 -8.80 -4.21 13.15
N ARG A 157 -7.68 -3.67 12.65
CA ARG A 157 -7.61 -3.13 11.28
C ARG A 157 -7.91 -4.19 10.23
N MET A 158 -7.34 -5.40 10.36
CA MET A 158 -7.63 -6.51 9.44
C MET A 158 -9.11 -6.90 9.45
N ASP A 159 -9.76 -6.91 10.61
CA ASP A 159 -11.17 -7.30 10.71
C ASP A 159 -12.14 -6.26 10.14
N ARG A 160 -11.74 -4.98 10.07
CA ARG A 160 -12.64 -3.87 9.71
C ARG A 160 -12.25 -3.08 8.47
N TYR A 161 -10.98 -2.71 8.36
CA TYR A 161 -10.53 -1.71 7.40
C TYR A 161 -9.67 -2.30 6.29
N CYS A 162 -9.04 -3.45 6.50
CA CYS A 162 -8.16 -4.09 5.52
C CYS A 162 -8.28 -5.61 5.52
N ARG A 163 -9.51 -6.12 5.39
CA ARG A 163 -9.80 -7.56 5.34
C ARG A 163 -9.01 -8.26 4.23
N THR A 164 -8.78 -9.55 4.39
CA THR A 164 -8.25 -10.38 3.30
C THR A 164 -9.13 -10.31 2.06
N VAL A 165 -8.61 -10.77 0.91
CA VAL A 165 -9.38 -10.83 -0.34
C VAL A 165 -10.68 -11.60 -0.10
N ASP A 166 -11.81 -10.99 -0.44
CA ASP A 166 -13.13 -11.58 -0.18
C ASP A 166 -13.25 -12.98 -0.84
N PRO A 167 -13.55 -14.04 -0.07
CA PRO A 167 -13.62 -15.40 -0.60
C PRO A 167 -14.69 -15.59 -1.69
N ASN A 168 -15.83 -14.89 -1.60
CA ASN A 168 -16.90 -14.98 -2.58
C ASN A 168 -16.48 -14.31 -3.90
N PHE A 169 -15.84 -13.15 -3.81
CA PHE A 169 -15.21 -12.49 -4.95
C PHE A 169 -14.18 -13.40 -5.61
N LEU A 170 -13.27 -13.96 -4.81
CA LEU A 170 -12.19 -14.81 -5.30
C LEU A 170 -12.73 -16.07 -6.01
N GLN A 171 -13.77 -16.69 -5.46
CA GLN A 171 -14.46 -17.81 -6.10
C GLN A 171 -15.13 -17.38 -7.41
N ALA A 172 -15.90 -16.30 -7.38
CA ALA A 172 -16.66 -15.82 -8.53
C ALA A 172 -15.77 -15.38 -9.69
N VAL A 173 -14.69 -14.64 -9.42
CA VAL A 173 -13.76 -14.14 -10.45
C VAL A 173 -12.99 -15.29 -11.12
N ASN A 174 -12.64 -16.34 -10.37
CA ASN A 174 -11.95 -17.51 -10.91
C ASN A 174 -12.87 -18.47 -11.67
N ARG A 175 -14.14 -18.55 -11.28
CA ARG A 175 -15.16 -19.30 -12.02
C ARG A 175 -15.54 -18.61 -13.33
N LYS A 176 -15.88 -17.31 -13.27
CA LYS A 176 -16.42 -16.55 -14.41
C LYS A 176 -15.34 -16.07 -15.39
N LYS A 177 -14.12 -15.79 -14.91
CA LYS A 177 -12.97 -15.34 -15.72
C LYS A 177 -13.33 -14.16 -16.65
N PRO A 178 -13.65 -12.97 -16.08
CA PRO A 178 -14.17 -11.83 -16.83
C PRO A 178 -13.25 -11.43 -17.99
N LYS A 179 -13.87 -10.95 -19.07
CA LYS A 179 -13.18 -10.51 -20.30
C LYS A 179 -13.17 -8.99 -20.46
N THR A 180 -14.08 -8.29 -19.78
CA THR A 180 -14.14 -6.82 -19.77
C THR A 180 -14.02 -6.26 -18.35
N MET A 181 -13.62 -4.99 -18.24
CA MET A 181 -13.55 -4.31 -16.94
C MET A 181 -14.93 -4.19 -16.29
N SER A 182 -15.99 -3.98 -17.08
CA SER A 182 -17.37 -3.99 -16.59
C SER A 182 -17.74 -5.32 -15.94
N GLN A 183 -17.43 -6.45 -16.60
CA GLN A 183 -17.68 -7.77 -16.02
C GLN A 183 -16.89 -8.00 -14.72
N LEU A 184 -15.64 -7.54 -14.66
CA LEU A 184 -14.85 -7.61 -13.43
C LEU A 184 -15.47 -6.76 -12.32
N ALA A 185 -15.91 -5.54 -12.62
CA ALA A 185 -16.60 -4.65 -11.68
C ALA A 185 -17.89 -5.30 -11.16
N ASP A 186 -18.71 -5.87 -12.06
CA ASP A 186 -19.92 -6.58 -11.66
C ASP A 186 -19.63 -7.73 -10.71
N ILE A 187 -18.59 -8.52 -10.98
CA ILE A 187 -18.16 -9.59 -10.08
C ILE A 187 -17.71 -9.02 -8.73
N TRP A 188 -16.86 -7.99 -8.74
CA TRP A 188 -16.36 -7.33 -7.53
C TRP A 188 -17.51 -6.89 -6.62
N TYR A 189 -18.45 -6.11 -7.13
CA TYR A 189 -19.53 -5.56 -6.31
C TYR A 189 -20.61 -6.58 -5.95
N THR A 190 -21.04 -7.44 -6.89
CA THR A 190 -22.15 -8.37 -6.62
C THR A 190 -21.77 -9.48 -5.64
N SER A 191 -20.54 -10.00 -5.72
CA SER A 191 -20.07 -11.06 -4.81
C SER A 191 -19.92 -10.60 -3.36
N GLN A 192 -19.79 -9.30 -3.15
CA GLN A 192 -19.61 -8.66 -1.84
C GLN A 192 -20.89 -7.98 -1.33
N GLY A 193 -22.03 -8.15 -2.01
CA GLY A 193 -23.29 -7.49 -1.62
C GLY A 193 -23.26 -5.95 -1.73
N ALA A 194 -22.30 -5.39 -2.46
CA ALA A 194 -21.97 -3.96 -2.46
C ALA A 194 -22.30 -3.28 -3.81
N SER A 195 -23.39 -3.69 -4.46
CA SER A 195 -23.76 -3.20 -5.81
C SER A 195 -24.25 -1.75 -5.86
N TYR A 196 -24.53 -1.12 -4.72
CA TYR A 196 -24.97 0.27 -4.61
C TYR A 196 -23.78 1.24 -4.71
N GLY A 197 -24.02 2.52 -5.01
CA GLY A 197 -23.01 3.58 -4.86
C GLY A 197 -21.66 3.35 -5.58
N ARG A 198 -21.63 2.62 -6.70
CA ARG A 198 -20.37 2.20 -7.36
C ARG A 198 -19.49 3.35 -7.85
N THR A 199 -20.06 4.54 -8.02
CA THR A 199 -19.37 5.77 -8.43
C THR A 199 -19.04 6.69 -7.24
N GLN A 200 -19.51 6.37 -6.04
CA GLN A 200 -19.27 7.16 -4.84
C GLN A 200 -17.88 6.84 -4.28
N HIS A 201 -17.34 7.73 -3.45
CA HIS A 201 -16.08 7.49 -2.74
C HIS A 201 -16.20 6.34 -1.71
N TYR A 202 -17.37 6.21 -1.07
CA TYR A 202 -17.64 5.18 -0.07
C TYR A 202 -18.52 4.08 -0.65
N ASN A 203 -18.11 2.83 -0.41
CA ASN A 203 -18.82 1.60 -0.76
C ASN A 203 -18.23 0.46 0.08
N ASP A 204 -19.04 -0.46 0.61
CA ASP A 204 -18.55 -1.49 1.53
C ASP A 204 -17.51 -2.47 0.93
N SER A 205 -17.47 -2.61 -0.39
CA SER A 205 -16.44 -3.44 -1.04
C SER A 205 -15.03 -2.89 -0.88
N ARG A 206 -14.86 -1.65 -0.40
CA ARG A 206 -13.54 -1.03 -0.35
C ARG A 206 -12.62 -1.60 0.74
N TYR A 207 -13.15 -2.22 1.80
CA TYR A 207 -12.40 -2.53 3.03
C TYR A 207 -11.64 -3.87 2.97
N HIS A 208 -10.78 -4.03 1.97
CA HIS A 208 -9.96 -5.21 1.74
C HIS A 208 -8.51 -4.83 1.39
N MET A 209 -7.50 -5.58 1.84
CA MET A 209 -6.08 -5.34 1.58
C MET A 209 -5.79 -4.99 0.12
N LEU A 210 -6.46 -5.69 -0.80
CA LEU A 210 -6.54 -5.36 -2.21
C LEU A 210 -7.92 -4.78 -2.52
N ASN A 211 -7.98 -3.49 -2.81
CA ASN A 211 -9.23 -2.79 -3.08
C ASN A 211 -9.35 -2.41 -4.56
N TYR A 212 -10.31 -3.04 -5.25
CA TYR A 212 -10.64 -2.70 -6.64
C TYR A 212 -11.75 -1.67 -6.81
N HIS A 213 -12.40 -1.23 -5.74
CA HIS A 213 -13.26 -0.06 -5.83
C HIS A 213 -12.50 1.16 -6.41
N ALA A 214 -11.26 1.37 -5.96
CA ALA A 214 -10.38 2.41 -6.49
C ALA A 214 -10.05 2.23 -7.98
N THR A 215 -10.05 0.99 -8.50
CA THR A 215 -9.81 0.73 -9.92
C THR A 215 -10.93 1.31 -10.76
N PHE A 216 -12.17 1.16 -10.29
CA PHE A 216 -13.36 1.58 -11.02
C PHE A 216 -13.73 3.05 -10.82
N THR A 217 -13.30 3.68 -9.72
CA THR A 217 -13.62 5.08 -9.42
C THR A 217 -12.45 6.05 -9.62
N LYS A 218 -11.21 5.60 -9.38
CA LYS A 218 -10.00 6.45 -9.44
C LYS A 218 -9.00 6.02 -10.53
N GLY A 219 -9.21 4.87 -11.18
CA GLY A 219 -8.25 4.34 -12.17
C GLY A 219 -6.96 3.79 -11.56
N THR A 220 -6.98 3.39 -10.29
CA THR A 220 -5.81 2.88 -9.55
C THR A 220 -6.13 1.59 -8.80
N ILE A 221 -5.17 0.70 -8.64
CA ILE A 221 -5.26 -0.41 -7.70
C ILE A 221 -4.82 0.08 -6.32
N GLU A 222 -5.67 -0.04 -5.31
CA GLU A 222 -5.36 0.36 -3.94
C GLU A 222 -4.93 -0.85 -3.11
N PHE A 223 -3.79 -0.71 -2.45
CA PHE A 223 -3.29 -1.61 -1.43
C PHE A 223 -3.40 -0.92 -0.07
N ARG A 224 -4.35 -1.37 0.75
CA ARG A 224 -4.77 -0.65 1.97
C ARG A 224 -4.49 -1.42 3.27
N LEU A 225 -3.38 -2.15 3.30
CA LEU A 225 -3.03 -3.03 4.41
C LEU A 225 -1.99 -2.42 5.36
N PHE A 226 -1.17 -1.48 4.89
CA PHE A 226 0.07 -1.11 5.56
C PHE A 226 -0.19 -0.26 6.82
N GLN A 227 0.77 -0.31 7.73
CA GLN A 227 0.87 0.47 8.96
C GLN A 227 2.35 0.57 9.32
N PHE A 228 2.75 1.66 9.97
CA PHE A 228 4.10 1.73 10.53
C PHE A 228 4.19 0.97 11.85
N ASP A 229 5.40 0.51 12.18
CA ASP A 229 5.66 -0.10 13.49
C ASP A 229 5.35 0.89 14.63
N GLU A 230 4.82 0.33 15.71
CA GLU A 230 4.66 1.04 16.98
C GLU A 230 6.02 1.46 17.56
N PRO A 231 6.05 2.55 18.36
CA PRO A 231 7.24 2.93 19.10
C PRO A 231 7.67 1.84 20.08
N THR A 232 8.98 1.63 20.21
CA THR A 232 9.58 0.82 21.28
C THR A 232 10.36 1.73 22.23
N ALA A 233 10.87 1.20 23.33
CA ALA A 233 11.72 1.96 24.24
C ALA A 233 13.00 2.48 23.54
N GLU A 234 13.49 1.76 22.53
CA GLU A 234 14.73 2.01 21.81
C GLU A 234 14.52 2.78 20.50
N ARG A 235 13.30 2.79 19.96
CA ARG A 235 13.00 3.42 18.66
C ARG A 235 11.74 4.27 18.75
N LYS A 236 11.90 5.56 18.45
CA LYS A 236 10.75 6.44 18.16
C LYS A 236 10.00 5.85 16.97
N GLY A 237 8.84 5.26 17.23
CA GLY A 237 7.90 4.79 16.20
C GLY A 237 7.33 5.94 15.40
N GLY A 238 6.49 5.61 14.42
CA GLY A 238 5.89 6.61 13.54
C GLY A 238 6.34 6.48 12.09
N ILE A 239 6.25 7.59 11.34
CA ILE A 239 6.36 7.62 9.88
C ILE A 239 7.78 7.24 9.43
N HIS A 240 8.00 5.97 9.12
CA HIS A 240 9.31 5.43 8.78
C HIS A 240 9.55 5.39 7.27
N ALA A 241 10.40 6.30 6.77
CA ALA A 241 10.72 6.43 5.34
C ALA A 241 11.14 5.12 4.66
N GLY A 242 11.96 4.28 5.33
CA GLY A 242 12.37 2.99 4.76
C GLY A 242 11.23 1.97 4.67
N GLN A 243 10.28 2.02 5.60
CA GLN A 243 9.09 1.14 5.57
C GLN A 243 8.19 1.56 4.42
N LEU A 244 7.94 2.87 4.29
CA LEU A 244 7.11 3.42 3.23
C LEU A 244 7.63 3.04 1.84
N LYS A 245 8.94 3.21 1.60
CA LYS A 245 9.58 2.76 0.35
C LYS A 245 9.39 1.26 0.11
N SER A 246 9.49 0.44 1.16
CA SER A 246 9.32 -1.02 1.05
C SER A 246 7.88 -1.39 0.67
N TYR A 247 6.88 -0.68 1.20
CA TYR A 247 5.47 -0.86 0.84
C TYR A 247 5.22 -0.51 -0.63
N ILE A 248 5.72 0.64 -1.07
CA ILE A 248 5.62 1.10 -2.47
C ILE A 248 6.27 0.06 -3.40
N GLN A 249 7.49 -0.37 -3.11
CA GLN A 249 8.20 -1.37 -3.92
C GLN A 249 7.44 -2.70 -3.99
N LEU A 250 6.83 -3.16 -2.89
CA LEU A 250 6.01 -4.36 -2.89
C LEU A 250 4.79 -4.20 -3.80
N CYS A 251 4.04 -3.11 -3.70
CA CYS A 251 2.86 -2.87 -4.53
C CYS A 251 3.20 -2.79 -6.02
N LEU A 252 4.28 -2.09 -6.37
CA LEU A 252 4.78 -2.01 -7.75
C LEU A 252 5.13 -3.39 -8.31
N ALA A 253 5.86 -4.19 -7.53
CA ALA A 253 6.27 -5.53 -7.93
C ALA A 253 5.09 -6.51 -8.06
N LEU A 254 4.11 -6.43 -7.15
CA LEU A 254 2.88 -7.24 -7.21
C LEU A 254 2.06 -6.91 -8.46
N SER A 255 1.87 -5.61 -8.73
CA SER A 255 1.17 -5.13 -9.93
C SER A 255 1.91 -5.57 -11.20
N GLN A 256 3.24 -5.45 -11.25
CA GLN A 256 4.03 -5.91 -12.39
C GLN A 256 3.97 -7.43 -12.58
N MET A 257 4.15 -8.21 -11.51
CA MET A 257 4.07 -9.68 -11.56
C MET A 257 2.72 -10.14 -12.11
N ALA A 258 1.62 -9.47 -11.73
CA ALA A 258 0.29 -9.81 -12.21
C ALA A 258 0.10 -9.62 -13.72
N LYS A 259 0.84 -8.67 -14.33
CA LYS A 259 0.89 -8.45 -15.79
C LYS A 259 1.78 -9.49 -16.48
N ASP A 260 2.88 -9.89 -15.86
CA ASP A 260 3.85 -10.81 -16.46
C ASP A 260 3.40 -12.27 -16.47
N VAL A 261 2.58 -12.69 -15.50
CA VAL A 261 2.11 -14.09 -15.41
C VAL A 261 0.85 -14.32 -16.24
N ARG A 262 0.79 -15.45 -16.94
CA ARG A 262 -0.42 -15.87 -17.67
C ARG A 262 -1.59 -16.14 -16.71
N THR A 263 -1.30 -16.81 -15.60
CA THR A 263 -2.27 -17.20 -14.56
C THR A 263 -1.60 -17.23 -13.20
N ALA A 264 -2.33 -16.91 -12.15
CA ALA A 264 -1.91 -17.15 -10.77
C ALA A 264 -2.90 -18.05 -10.03
N SER A 265 -2.40 -18.80 -9.04
CA SER A 265 -3.20 -19.67 -8.15
C SER A 265 -3.45 -18.95 -6.82
N PRO A 266 -4.68 -18.96 -6.29
CA PRO A 266 -4.99 -18.39 -4.98
C PRO A 266 -4.58 -19.27 -3.79
N LYS A 267 -4.11 -20.50 -4.06
CA LYS A 267 -3.75 -21.44 -2.99
C LYS A 267 -2.55 -20.90 -2.19
N PRO A 268 -2.64 -20.86 -0.86
CA PRO A 268 -1.52 -20.47 0.00
C PRO A 268 -0.24 -21.22 -0.35
N GLN A 269 0.87 -20.49 -0.38
CA GLN A 269 2.19 -21.06 -0.65
C GLN A 269 2.91 -21.30 0.67
N GLN A 270 3.33 -22.56 0.91
CA GLN A 270 4.33 -22.98 1.90
C GLN A 270 4.17 -22.43 3.34
N ASN A 271 3.90 -23.31 4.31
CA ASN A 271 3.64 -22.92 5.70
C ASN A 271 4.75 -23.34 6.66
N GLU A 272 5.71 -24.16 6.21
CA GLU A 272 6.68 -24.83 7.09
C GLU A 272 7.78 -23.88 7.59
N ASN A 273 8.18 -22.91 6.76
CA ASN A 273 9.14 -21.86 7.11
C ASN A 273 8.73 -20.54 6.42
N PRO A 274 7.96 -19.70 7.11
CA PRO A 274 7.47 -18.42 6.57
C PRO A 274 8.60 -17.51 6.10
N LYS A 275 9.71 -17.42 6.84
CA LYS A 275 10.85 -16.55 6.49
C LYS A 275 11.53 -16.99 5.20
N TYR A 276 11.72 -18.30 5.01
CA TYR A 276 12.24 -18.87 3.76
C TYR A 276 11.26 -18.63 2.59
N ALA A 277 9.97 -18.90 2.80
CA ALA A 277 8.93 -18.70 1.79
C ALA A 277 8.88 -17.25 1.31
N MET A 278 8.89 -16.29 2.25
CA MET A 278 8.93 -14.87 1.91
C MET A 278 10.20 -14.49 1.15
N ARG A 279 11.39 -14.89 1.64
CA ARG A 279 12.64 -14.57 0.94
C ARG A 279 12.63 -15.09 -0.50
N THR A 280 12.24 -16.34 -0.73
CA THR A 280 12.20 -16.92 -2.08
C THR A 280 11.18 -16.22 -2.97
N TRP A 281 10.05 -15.81 -2.41
CA TRP A 281 9.05 -15.04 -3.13
C TRP A 281 9.53 -13.62 -3.50
N LEU A 282 10.19 -12.91 -2.59
CA LEU A 282 10.78 -11.60 -2.85
C LEU A 282 11.82 -11.65 -3.99
N LEU A 283 12.62 -12.71 -4.06
CA LEU A 283 13.54 -12.91 -5.18
C LEU A 283 12.80 -13.08 -6.51
N ARG A 284 11.65 -13.79 -6.52
CA ARG A 284 10.80 -13.93 -7.71
C ARG A 284 10.07 -12.63 -8.09
N LEU A 285 9.86 -11.74 -7.14
CA LEU A 285 9.32 -10.39 -7.36
C LEU A 285 10.38 -9.39 -7.86
N GLY A 286 11.66 -9.77 -7.86
CA GLY A 286 12.75 -8.91 -8.33
C GLY A 286 13.46 -8.11 -7.23
N PHE A 287 13.29 -8.46 -5.95
CA PHE A 287 13.93 -7.75 -4.83
C PHE A 287 15.41 -8.15 -4.71
N ILE A 288 16.22 -7.79 -5.70
CA ILE A 288 17.63 -8.19 -5.82
C ILE A 288 18.52 -6.95 -5.82
N GLY A 289 19.66 -7.02 -5.13
CA GLY A 289 20.61 -5.90 -5.03
C GLY A 289 20.35 -5.01 -3.82
N GLU A 290 21.16 -3.95 -3.71
CA GLU A 290 21.17 -3.02 -2.57
C GLU A 290 19.88 -2.19 -2.48
N GLU A 291 19.33 -1.79 -3.63
CA GLU A 291 18.11 -0.98 -3.72
C GLU A 291 16.91 -1.56 -2.96
N PHE A 292 16.83 -2.90 -2.88
CA PHE A 292 15.75 -3.63 -2.21
C PHE A 292 16.18 -4.24 -0.87
N ALA A 293 17.39 -3.95 -0.37
CA ALA A 293 17.89 -4.51 0.88
C ALA A 293 16.99 -4.15 2.07
N THR A 294 16.58 -2.88 2.16
CA THR A 294 15.65 -2.40 3.19
C THR A 294 14.31 -3.12 3.12
N ALA A 295 13.77 -3.32 1.91
CA ALA A 295 12.48 -3.98 1.75
C ALA A 295 12.54 -5.48 2.06
N ARG A 296 13.64 -6.16 1.71
CA ARG A 296 13.87 -7.55 2.12
C ARG A 296 13.93 -7.68 3.64
N ASP A 297 14.62 -6.77 4.33
CA ASP A 297 14.68 -6.77 5.80
C ASP A 297 13.28 -6.61 6.40
N PHE A 298 12.56 -5.54 6.03
CA PHE A 298 11.23 -5.25 6.58
C PHE A 298 10.24 -6.39 6.36
N LEU A 299 10.26 -7.03 5.19
CA LEU A 299 9.32 -8.08 4.83
C LEU A 299 9.70 -9.46 5.40
N THR A 300 10.90 -9.65 5.98
CA THR A 300 11.33 -10.96 6.50
C THR A 300 11.66 -11.00 7.98
N ARG A 301 12.03 -9.86 8.59
CA ARG A 301 12.56 -9.81 9.96
C ARG A 301 11.60 -10.31 11.04
N ASN A 302 10.29 -10.17 10.82
CA ASN A 302 9.26 -10.60 11.78
C ASN A 302 8.81 -12.05 11.60
N LEU A 303 9.21 -12.70 10.51
CA LEU A 303 8.78 -14.06 10.19
C LEU A 303 9.63 -15.09 10.93
N SER A 304 8.97 -16.15 11.40
CA SER A 304 9.63 -17.28 12.05
C SER A 304 10.43 -18.15 11.06
N GLY A 305 11.45 -18.85 11.57
CA GLY A 305 12.30 -19.74 10.79
C GLY A 305 13.58 -19.10 10.24
N ASP A 306 14.21 -19.80 9.31
CA ASP A 306 15.50 -19.43 8.71
C ASP A 306 15.35 -19.00 7.24
N THR A 307 16.31 -18.22 6.72
CA THR A 307 16.29 -17.73 5.34
C THR A 307 16.92 -18.70 4.32
N ALA A 308 17.73 -19.65 4.76
CA ALA A 308 18.51 -20.54 3.91
C ALA A 308 17.86 -21.92 3.72
N PHE A 309 17.19 -22.46 4.75
CA PHE A 309 16.66 -23.84 4.71
C PHE A 309 15.15 -23.93 4.89
N ARG A 310 14.46 -24.60 3.96
CA ARG A 310 13.00 -24.81 4.00
C ARG A 310 12.53 -25.58 5.24
N HIS A 311 13.29 -26.57 5.69
CA HIS A 311 12.94 -27.42 6.85
C HIS A 311 13.88 -27.19 8.04
N GLY A 312 14.53 -26.02 8.10
CA GLY A 312 15.59 -25.75 9.08
C GLY A 312 16.90 -26.47 8.74
N ARG A 313 17.94 -26.24 9.54
CA ARG A 313 19.17 -27.05 9.48
C ARG A 313 18.85 -28.43 10.04
N ALA A 314 19.19 -29.50 9.31
CA ALA A 314 19.31 -30.82 9.92
C ALA A 314 20.28 -30.68 11.10
N ALA A 315 19.92 -31.20 12.27
CA ALA A 315 20.85 -31.27 13.39
C ALA A 315 22.10 -32.02 12.91
N ALA A 316 23.25 -31.35 13.01
CA ALA A 316 24.55 -31.95 12.73
C ALA A 316 24.98 -32.80 13.93
#